data_AF-A0A8T6F0X7-F1
#
_entry.id   AF-A0A8T6F0X7-F1
#
_cell.length_a   1.000
_cell.length_b   1.000
_cell.length_c   1.000
_cell.angle_alpha   90.00
_cell.angle_beta   90.00
_cell.angle_gamma   90.00
#
_symmetry.space_group_name_H-M   'P 1'
#
loop_
_entity.id
_entity.type
_entity.pdbx_description
1 polymer ?
#
loop_
_entity_poly.entity_id
_entity_poly.type
_entity_poly.pdbx_seq_one_letter_code
_entity_poly.pdbx_strand_id
1 'polypeptide(L)'
;MTNSREQIYAAIDVGTTKVVTLVAKADMEGGVDVVAQGHASSAGMRKGMVVNPDAMKECIRQSVREAEKTLGRKLPPVIAGVTGSHLQSHNEGNNGEEDSVIPEDGYFTRSAVDGLVQASAHNPIGMRVIQTVPRSFEETHVIMGDAVPIDTLTATLSGAGVTLRGLVPEHLASGEAVLNPEERVLGVVLADIGGGSTDVVVYREGSAWYTTSIPVAGQHFTTDAATGLGLLPVAAEYAKITKGSVWFEHLTERDTAEVKPALSSTAIPVHLKKLNRLLHDRAVELVRMMMYRLASNGMVHIPSAGMVLTGGASALPGLADIVADYGKCPVRIGAPSSTLGLPDELLDPTYSTAVGLVLWAIRQRHINTLTESRYVGASQSRSGGWFSRFKSKQPAEVSV
;
A
#
# COMPACT_ATOMS: atom_id res chain seq x y z
N MET A 1 32.90 -4.98 -22.34
CA MET A 1 32.23 -4.18 -21.31
C MET A 1 30.83 -3.87 -21.81
N THR A 2 29.89 -4.78 -21.54
CA THR A 2 28.49 -4.61 -21.91
C THR A 2 27.89 -3.51 -21.04
N ASN A 3 27.37 -2.48 -21.69
CA ASN A 3 26.78 -1.30 -21.09
C ASN A 3 25.51 -1.71 -20.33
N SER A 4 25.63 -2.08 -19.04
CA SER A 4 24.48 -2.34 -18.19
C SER A 4 23.73 -1.02 -18.03
N ARG A 5 22.64 -0.84 -18.78
CA ARG A 5 21.75 0.30 -18.57
C ARG A 5 21.37 0.33 -17.10
N GLU A 6 21.81 1.35 -16.36
CA GLU A 6 21.38 1.60 -14.99
C GLU A 6 19.85 1.63 -14.99
N GLN A 7 19.25 0.64 -14.34
CA GLN A 7 17.81 0.55 -14.29
C GLN A 7 17.30 1.44 -13.18
N ILE A 8 16.34 2.26 -13.54
CA ILE A 8 15.69 3.22 -12.66
C ILE A 8 14.26 2.75 -12.42
N TYR A 9 13.84 2.77 -11.17
CA TYR A 9 12.50 2.44 -10.73
C TYR A 9 11.81 3.70 -10.25
N ALA A 10 10.53 3.81 -10.52
CA ALA A 10 9.71 4.90 -10.02
C ALA A 10 8.48 4.35 -9.33
N ALA A 11 8.11 4.98 -8.22
CA ALA A 11 6.88 4.71 -7.50
C ALA A 11 6.14 6.00 -7.18
N ILE A 12 4.81 5.93 -7.10
CA ILE A 12 3.95 7.03 -6.67
C ILE A 12 3.01 6.54 -5.57
N ASP A 13 3.12 7.17 -4.40
CA ASP A 13 2.14 7.08 -3.32
C ASP A 13 1.12 8.22 -3.50
N VAL A 14 -0.16 7.87 -3.70
CA VAL A 14 -1.27 8.83 -3.89
C VAL A 14 -2.09 8.90 -2.61
N GLY A 15 -1.52 9.52 -1.59
CA GLY A 15 -2.15 9.65 -0.28
C GLY A 15 -3.27 10.69 -0.21
N THR A 16 -4.05 10.59 0.87
CA THR A 16 -5.12 11.57 1.20
C THR A 16 -4.56 12.96 1.57
N THR A 17 -3.35 13.02 2.12
CA THR A 17 -2.73 14.28 2.58
C THR A 17 -1.64 14.77 1.63
N LYS A 18 -0.89 13.86 1.01
CA LYS A 18 0.20 14.17 0.09
C LYS A 18 0.29 13.13 -1.03
N VAL A 19 0.84 13.54 -2.17
CA VAL A 19 1.35 12.66 -3.21
C VAL A 19 2.87 12.66 -3.12
N VAL A 20 3.48 11.49 -3.19
CA VAL A 20 4.94 11.32 -3.17
C VAL A 20 5.36 10.51 -4.37
N THR A 21 6.26 11.07 -5.18
CA THR A 21 6.93 10.34 -6.26
C THR A 21 8.37 10.07 -5.83
N LEU A 22 8.79 8.81 -5.82
CA LEU A 22 10.18 8.44 -5.57
C LEU A 22 10.76 7.72 -6.79
N VAL A 23 12.03 7.99 -7.05
CA VAL A 23 12.80 7.39 -8.13
C VAL A 23 14.12 6.91 -7.58
N ALA A 24 14.43 5.63 -7.78
CA ALA A 24 15.65 5.04 -7.25
C ALA A 24 16.34 4.10 -8.24
N LYS A 25 17.63 3.88 -7.97
CA LYS A 25 18.45 2.82 -8.54
C LYS A 25 18.68 1.77 -7.46
N ALA A 26 18.79 0.51 -7.89
CA ALA A 26 19.30 -0.55 -7.03
C ALA A 26 20.75 -0.80 -7.40
N ASP A 27 21.63 -0.90 -6.40
CA ASP A 27 22.98 -1.42 -6.60
C ASP A 27 22.98 -2.96 -6.63
N MET A 28 24.16 -3.57 -6.84
CA MET A 28 24.29 -5.04 -6.89
C MET A 28 24.30 -5.70 -5.50
N GLU A 29 24.41 -4.93 -4.42
CA GLU A 29 24.47 -5.39 -3.03
C GLU A 29 23.12 -5.23 -2.30
N GLY A 30 22.09 -4.73 -2.99
CA GLY A 30 20.75 -4.54 -2.46
C GLY A 30 20.50 -3.17 -1.84
N GLY A 31 21.46 -2.25 -1.92
CA GLY A 31 21.30 -0.85 -1.56
C GLY A 31 20.42 -0.09 -2.55
N VAL A 32 19.76 0.95 -2.04
CA VAL A 32 18.82 1.79 -2.79
C VAL A 32 19.36 3.21 -2.84
N ASP A 33 19.73 3.66 -4.04
CA ASP A 33 20.14 5.03 -4.30
C ASP A 33 18.94 5.83 -4.83
N VAL A 34 18.38 6.71 -3.99
CA VAL A 34 17.26 7.58 -4.38
C VAL A 34 17.80 8.74 -5.21
N VAL A 35 17.48 8.73 -6.50
CA VAL A 35 18.03 9.67 -7.48
C VAL A 35 17.12 10.84 -7.81
N ALA A 36 15.82 10.72 -7.51
CA ALA A 36 14.89 11.84 -7.58
C ALA A 36 13.67 11.62 -6.69
N GLN A 37 13.10 12.72 -6.21
CA GLN A 37 11.86 12.74 -5.46
C GLN A 37 10.99 13.93 -5.89
N GLY A 38 9.70 13.83 -5.61
CA GLY A 38 8.76 14.93 -5.76
C GLY A 38 7.60 14.80 -4.80
N HIS A 39 7.03 15.95 -4.41
CA HIS A 39 5.95 16.03 -3.44
C HIS A 39 4.88 17.02 -3.88
N ALA A 40 3.64 16.68 -3.58
CA ALA A 40 2.53 17.61 -3.72
C ALA A 40 1.53 17.45 -2.57
N SER A 41 1.00 18.56 -2.05
CA SER A 41 -0.17 18.52 -1.18
C SER A 41 -1.35 17.91 -1.95
N SER A 42 -2.00 16.92 -1.36
CA SER A 42 -3.07 16.19 -2.03
C SER A 42 -4.39 16.95 -1.95
N ALA A 43 -5.07 17.06 -3.09
CA ALA A 43 -6.43 17.52 -3.21
C ALA A 43 -7.18 16.57 -4.13
N GLY A 44 -8.33 16.05 -3.68
CA GLY A 44 -9.16 15.15 -4.47
C GLY A 44 -9.05 13.66 -4.14
N MET A 45 -8.27 13.28 -3.13
CA MET A 45 -8.27 11.95 -2.52
C MET A 45 -8.95 12.00 -1.14
N ARG A 46 -9.78 11.02 -0.81
CA ARG A 46 -10.41 10.88 0.51
C ARG A 46 -10.54 9.41 0.88
N LYS A 47 -9.86 8.98 1.94
CA LYS A 47 -9.96 7.61 2.51
C LYS A 47 -9.70 6.52 1.45
N GLY A 48 -8.70 6.72 0.59
CA GLY A 48 -8.38 5.79 -0.49
C GLY A 48 -9.18 5.98 -1.79
N MET A 49 -10.15 6.90 -1.83
CA MET A 49 -10.97 7.13 -3.03
C MET A 49 -10.69 8.47 -3.68
N VAL A 50 -10.55 8.47 -5.01
CA VAL A 50 -10.49 9.70 -5.81
C VAL A 50 -11.88 10.32 -5.87
N VAL A 51 -12.08 11.41 -5.13
CA VAL A 51 -13.35 12.16 -5.07
C VAL A 51 -13.35 13.38 -6.01
N ASN A 52 -12.18 13.85 -6.43
CA ASN A 52 -12.03 14.89 -7.46
C ASN A 52 -10.85 14.52 -8.38
N PRO A 53 -11.12 13.85 -9.52
CA PRO A 53 -10.07 13.42 -10.45
C PRO A 53 -9.25 14.55 -11.05
N ASP A 54 -9.83 15.73 -11.27
CA ASP A 54 -9.12 16.87 -11.87
C ASP A 54 -8.11 17.48 -10.90
N ALA A 55 -8.52 17.71 -9.65
CA ALA A 55 -7.61 18.14 -8.59
C ALA A 55 -6.50 17.11 -8.38
N MET A 56 -6.86 15.83 -8.34
CA MET A 56 -5.89 14.76 -8.09
C MET A 56 -4.86 14.63 -9.23
N LYS A 57 -5.28 14.77 -10.49
CA LYS A 57 -4.38 14.81 -11.64
C LYS A 57 -3.35 15.93 -11.51
N GLU A 58 -3.73 17.10 -11.03
CA GLU A 58 -2.79 18.21 -10.87
C GLU A 58 -1.78 17.95 -9.75
N CYS A 59 -2.21 17.42 -8.61
CA CYS A 59 -1.31 17.00 -7.54
C CYS A 59 -0.31 15.93 -8.02
N ILE A 60 -0.78 14.93 -8.76
CA ILE A 60 0.09 13.89 -9.35
C ILE A 60 1.09 14.52 -10.32
N ARG A 61 0.63 15.39 -11.23
CA ARG A 61 1.52 16.10 -12.18
C ARG A 61 2.56 16.94 -11.47
N GLN A 62 2.21 17.63 -10.39
CA GLN A 62 3.16 18.42 -9.61
C GLN A 62 4.27 17.53 -9.03
N SER A 63 3.90 16.45 -8.33
CA SER A 63 4.85 15.49 -7.75
C SER A 63 5.73 14.84 -8.82
N VAL A 64 5.15 14.44 -9.96
CA VAL A 64 5.88 13.87 -11.10
C VAL A 64 6.83 14.90 -11.73
N ARG A 65 6.40 16.14 -11.96
CA ARG A 65 7.24 17.19 -12.56
C ARG A 65 8.45 17.51 -11.70
N GLU A 66 8.30 17.53 -10.38
CA GLU A 66 9.40 17.75 -9.44
C GLU A 66 10.43 16.62 -9.53
N ALA A 67 9.98 15.36 -9.50
CA ALA A 67 10.87 14.21 -9.68
C ALA A 67 11.55 14.19 -11.07
N GLU A 68 10.81 14.45 -12.15
CA GLU A 68 11.36 14.48 -13.51
C GLU A 68 12.38 15.60 -13.71
N LYS A 69 12.19 16.76 -13.04
CA LYS A 69 13.13 17.88 -13.07
C LYS A 69 14.48 17.47 -12.47
N THR A 70 14.46 16.81 -11.31
CA THR A 70 15.68 16.29 -10.66
C THR A 70 16.31 15.16 -11.47
N LEU A 71 15.49 14.27 -12.04
CA LEU A 71 15.94 13.15 -12.85
C LEU A 71 16.50 13.58 -14.23
N GLY A 72 16.10 14.75 -14.74
CA GLY A 72 16.48 15.27 -16.05
C GLY A 72 15.82 14.55 -17.24
N ARG A 73 14.84 13.68 -16.99
CA ARG A 73 14.10 12.91 -18.01
C ARG A 73 12.73 12.47 -17.49
N LYS A 74 11.91 11.92 -18.39
CA LYS A 74 10.61 11.34 -18.05
C LYS A 74 10.73 10.13 -17.13
N LEU A 75 9.73 9.95 -16.27
CA LEU A 75 9.67 8.77 -15.41
C LEU A 75 9.57 7.48 -16.26
N PRO A 76 10.22 6.38 -15.83
CA PRO A 76 9.91 5.05 -16.33
C PRO A 76 8.49 4.63 -15.91
N PRO A 77 7.97 3.48 -16.40
CA PRO A 77 6.73 2.93 -15.88
C PRO A 77 6.74 2.81 -14.36
N VAL A 78 5.64 3.24 -13.72
CA VAL A 78 5.55 3.50 -12.28
C VAL A 78 4.75 2.41 -11.57
N ILE A 79 5.17 2.02 -10.37
CA ILE A 79 4.31 1.32 -9.41
C ILE A 79 3.54 2.34 -8.57
N ALA A 80 2.23 2.19 -8.43
CA ALA A 80 1.44 3.08 -7.59
C ALA A 80 0.82 2.35 -6.39
N GLY A 81 0.72 3.05 -5.26
CA GLY A 81 0.03 2.57 -4.06
C GLY A 81 -1.49 2.54 -4.26
N VAL A 82 -2.16 1.59 -3.60
CA VAL A 82 -3.60 1.58 -3.41
C VAL A 82 -3.96 1.22 -1.96
N THR A 83 -4.87 1.99 -1.39
CA THR A 83 -5.38 1.86 -0.01
C THR A 83 -6.88 2.13 0.01
N GLY A 84 -7.55 1.72 1.08
CA GLY A 84 -8.91 2.15 1.40
C GLY A 84 -9.85 0.99 1.72
N SER A 85 -11.00 1.32 2.32
CA SER A 85 -12.00 0.33 2.75
C SER A 85 -12.68 -0.44 1.61
N HIS A 86 -12.40 -0.07 0.36
CA HIS A 86 -12.81 -0.78 -0.84
C HIS A 86 -11.85 -1.94 -1.20
N LEU A 87 -10.76 -2.10 -0.45
CA LEU A 87 -9.90 -3.27 -0.49
C LEU A 87 -10.40 -4.33 0.48
N GLN A 88 -10.40 -5.57 0.03
CA GLN A 88 -10.79 -6.75 0.80
C GLN A 88 -9.76 -7.86 0.59
N SER A 89 -9.66 -8.76 1.56
CA SER A 89 -8.78 -9.92 1.43
C SER A 89 -9.44 -11.19 1.91
N HIS A 90 -9.02 -12.31 1.32
CA HIS A 90 -9.39 -13.65 1.73
C HIS A 90 -8.21 -14.59 1.52
N ASN A 91 -8.27 -15.75 2.16
CA ASN A 91 -7.31 -16.83 1.93
C ASN A 91 -8.01 -17.88 1.07
N GLU A 92 -7.41 -18.22 -0.07
CA GLU A 92 -7.90 -19.23 -1.01
C GLU A 92 -7.02 -20.47 -0.92
N GLY A 93 -7.65 -21.64 -0.82
CA GLY A 93 -6.97 -22.93 -0.88
C GLY A 93 -6.84 -23.43 -2.32
N ASN A 94 -5.66 -23.91 -2.71
CA ASN A 94 -5.47 -24.59 -3.99
C ASN A 94 -6.14 -25.98 -3.91
N ASN A 95 -7.14 -26.23 -4.74
CA ASN A 95 -7.89 -27.51 -4.76
C ASN A 95 -7.09 -28.70 -5.35
N GLY A 96 -5.82 -28.87 -4.98
CA GLY A 96 -5.04 -30.06 -5.30
C GLY A 96 -4.52 -30.18 -6.73
N GLU A 97 -4.34 -29.07 -7.47
CA GLU A 97 -3.54 -29.13 -8.71
C GLU A 97 -2.04 -29.18 -8.35
N GLU A 98 -1.47 -30.39 -8.48
CA GLU A 98 -0.10 -30.79 -8.11
C GLU A 98 1.04 -29.98 -8.77
N ASP A 99 0.75 -29.06 -9.69
CA ASP A 99 1.74 -28.33 -10.49
C ASP A 99 2.07 -26.91 -9.97
N SER A 100 1.64 -26.57 -8.75
CA SER A 100 1.93 -25.27 -8.15
C SER A 100 3.37 -25.20 -7.62
N VAL A 101 4.34 -25.04 -8.52
CA VAL A 101 5.75 -24.78 -8.16
C VAL A 101 5.83 -23.49 -7.34
N ILE A 102 6.14 -23.58 -6.05
CA ILE A 102 6.56 -22.43 -5.24
C ILE A 102 7.98 -22.08 -5.68
N PRO A 103 8.22 -20.87 -6.19
CA PRO A 103 9.60 -20.42 -6.44
C PRO A 103 10.31 -20.21 -5.10
N GLU A 104 11.61 -20.52 -5.03
CA GLU A 104 12.43 -20.41 -3.80
C GLU A 104 12.40 -19.00 -3.16
N ASP A 105 11.98 -17.98 -3.92
CA ASP A 105 11.85 -16.58 -3.50
C ASP A 105 10.42 -16.17 -3.08
N GLY A 106 9.46 -17.10 -3.06
CA GLY A 106 8.11 -16.89 -2.49
C GLY A 106 7.12 -16.15 -3.40
N TYR A 107 7.40 -15.98 -4.69
CA TYR A 107 6.51 -15.28 -5.62
C TYR A 107 6.17 -16.15 -6.83
N PHE A 108 4.88 -16.48 -7.04
CA PHE A 108 4.44 -17.16 -8.26
C PHE A 108 4.74 -16.34 -9.52
N THR A 109 5.07 -17.03 -10.62
CA THR A 109 5.07 -16.42 -11.95
C THR A 109 3.68 -15.88 -12.26
N ARG A 110 3.60 -14.81 -13.05
CA ARG A 110 2.31 -14.21 -13.45
C ARG A 110 1.36 -15.25 -14.06
N SER A 111 1.86 -16.27 -14.75
CA SER A 111 1.04 -17.37 -15.28
C SER A 111 0.45 -18.30 -14.20
N ALA A 112 1.18 -18.57 -13.11
CA ALA A 112 0.68 -19.36 -11.98
C ALA A 112 -0.34 -18.55 -11.15
N VAL A 113 -0.09 -17.24 -10.98
CA VAL A 113 -1.08 -16.31 -10.41
C VAL A 113 -2.31 -16.20 -11.29
N ASP A 114 -2.16 -16.01 -12.60
CA ASP A 114 -3.26 -15.91 -13.55
C ASP A 114 -4.06 -17.22 -13.59
N GLY A 115 -3.40 -18.37 -13.46
CA GLY A 115 -4.03 -19.68 -13.29
C GLY A 115 -4.87 -19.75 -12.01
N LEU A 116 -4.32 -19.32 -10.88
CA LEU A 116 -5.03 -19.24 -9.60
C LEU A 116 -6.21 -18.25 -9.64
N VAL A 117 -6.04 -17.11 -10.31
CA VAL A 117 -7.06 -16.06 -10.46
C VAL A 117 -8.17 -16.51 -11.42
N GLN A 118 -7.83 -17.26 -12.46
CA GLN A 118 -8.82 -17.87 -13.37
C GLN A 118 -9.53 -19.07 -12.74
N ALA A 119 -8.83 -19.83 -11.89
CA ALA A 119 -9.36 -20.98 -11.16
C ALA A 119 -10.13 -20.58 -9.90
N SER A 120 -9.89 -19.38 -9.36
CA SER A 120 -10.65 -18.86 -8.22
C SER A 120 -12.10 -18.64 -8.62
N ALA A 121 -12.95 -19.54 -8.16
CA ALA A 121 -14.40 -19.49 -8.32
C ALA A 121 -15.03 -18.26 -7.61
N HIS A 122 -14.23 -17.48 -6.88
CA HIS A 122 -14.67 -16.44 -5.95
C HIS A 122 -14.34 -15.02 -6.37
N ASN A 123 -13.94 -14.72 -7.62
CA ASN A 123 -13.79 -13.33 -8.05
C ASN A 123 -15.17 -12.66 -8.17
N PRO A 124 -15.65 -11.89 -7.18
CA PRO A 124 -17.02 -11.43 -7.16
C PRO A 124 -17.19 -10.40 -8.28
N ILE A 125 -18.37 -10.41 -8.92
CA ILE A 125 -18.68 -9.45 -9.98
C ILE A 125 -18.43 -8.04 -9.46
N GLY A 126 -17.61 -7.27 -10.17
CA GLY A 126 -17.28 -5.90 -9.81
C GLY A 126 -16.03 -5.74 -8.95
N MET A 127 -15.22 -6.79 -8.76
CA MET A 127 -13.92 -6.69 -8.09
C MET A 127 -12.74 -6.89 -9.07
N ARG A 128 -11.56 -6.41 -8.65
CA ARG A 128 -10.27 -6.57 -9.32
C ARG A 128 -9.32 -7.25 -8.35
N VAL A 129 -8.68 -8.34 -8.76
CA VAL A 129 -7.52 -8.86 -8.03
C VAL A 129 -6.38 -7.87 -8.18
N ILE A 130 -5.87 -7.37 -7.06
CA ILE A 130 -4.77 -6.41 -7.02
C ILE A 130 -3.46 -7.13 -6.80
N GLN A 131 -3.43 -8.06 -5.84
CA GLN A 131 -2.21 -8.79 -5.47
C GLN A 131 -2.58 -10.16 -4.90
N THR A 132 -1.72 -11.15 -5.16
CA THR A 132 -1.72 -12.44 -4.47
C THR A 132 -0.40 -12.60 -3.71
N VAL A 133 -0.46 -13.17 -2.52
CA VAL A 133 0.71 -13.44 -1.67
C VAL A 133 0.69 -14.93 -1.29
N PRO A 134 1.63 -15.74 -1.80
CA PRO A 134 1.71 -17.15 -1.45
C PRO A 134 1.99 -17.33 0.05
N ARG A 135 1.30 -18.28 0.68
CA ARG A 135 1.53 -18.65 2.09
C ARG A 135 2.12 -20.05 2.19
N SER A 136 1.62 -20.99 1.40
CA SER A 136 2.14 -22.36 1.30
C SER A 136 1.87 -22.92 -0.10
N PHE A 137 2.13 -24.22 -0.32
CA PHE A 137 1.81 -24.90 -1.58
C PHE A 137 0.30 -24.93 -1.83
N GLU A 138 -0.48 -24.82 -0.76
CA GLU A 138 -1.92 -25.02 -0.74
C GLU A 138 -2.70 -23.76 -0.42
N GLU A 139 -2.07 -22.68 0.08
CA GLU A 139 -2.78 -21.47 0.48
C GLU A 139 -2.18 -20.20 -0.12
N THR A 140 -3.05 -19.35 -0.66
CA THR A 140 -2.71 -18.02 -1.17
C THR A 140 -3.58 -16.95 -0.50
N HIS A 141 -2.95 -15.87 -0.04
CA HIS A 141 -3.66 -14.68 0.39
C HIS A 141 -3.98 -13.80 -0.82
N VAL A 142 -5.26 -13.55 -1.07
CA VAL A 142 -5.73 -12.77 -2.23
C VAL A 142 -6.24 -11.42 -1.75
N ILE A 143 -5.74 -10.35 -2.35
CA ILE A 143 -6.17 -8.97 -2.09
C ILE A 143 -6.90 -8.46 -3.33
N MET A 144 -8.13 -8.01 -3.11
CA MET A 144 -9.03 -7.52 -4.15
C MET A 144 -9.49 -6.11 -3.82
N GLY A 145 -9.88 -5.35 -4.84
CA GLY A 145 -10.50 -4.04 -4.69
C GLY A 145 -11.75 -3.89 -5.55
N ASP A 146 -12.70 -3.06 -5.10
CA ASP A 146 -13.85 -2.69 -5.92
C ASP A 146 -13.38 -2.08 -7.25
N ALA A 147 -13.93 -2.55 -8.37
CA ALA A 147 -13.47 -2.17 -9.70
C ALA A 147 -13.56 -0.65 -9.96
N VAL A 148 -14.62 0.01 -9.48
CA VAL A 148 -14.84 1.43 -9.75
C VAL A 148 -13.75 2.33 -9.11
N PRO A 149 -13.45 2.25 -7.79
CA PRO A 149 -12.31 2.96 -7.20
C PRO A 149 -10.98 2.67 -7.89
N ILE A 150 -10.70 1.41 -8.20
CA ILE A 150 -9.45 0.97 -8.84
C ILE A 150 -9.30 1.54 -10.25
N ASP A 151 -10.33 1.42 -11.07
CA ASP A 151 -10.36 1.91 -12.45
C ASP A 151 -10.29 3.46 -12.45
N THR A 152 -10.92 4.12 -11.47
CA THR A 152 -10.86 5.58 -11.31
C THR A 152 -9.45 6.06 -10.95
N LEU A 153 -8.77 5.40 -10.00
CA LEU A 153 -7.37 5.71 -9.66
C LEU A 153 -6.46 5.51 -10.87
N THR A 154 -6.61 4.39 -11.58
CA THR A 154 -5.83 4.04 -12.78
C THR A 154 -6.02 5.08 -13.91
N ALA A 155 -7.26 5.48 -14.16
CA ALA A 155 -7.59 6.51 -15.15
C ALA A 155 -7.05 7.89 -14.74
N THR A 156 -7.07 8.20 -13.44
CA THR A 156 -6.53 9.46 -12.89
C THR A 156 -5.02 9.53 -13.07
N LEU A 157 -4.27 8.46 -12.72
CA LEU A 157 -2.83 8.35 -12.95
C LEU A 157 -2.48 8.48 -14.44
N SER A 158 -3.19 7.73 -15.29
CA SER A 158 -2.99 7.77 -16.75
C SER A 158 -3.28 9.16 -17.33
N GLY A 159 -4.36 9.79 -16.89
CA GLY A 159 -4.73 11.17 -17.27
C GLY A 159 -3.75 12.23 -16.76
N ALA A 160 -2.95 11.93 -15.73
CA ALA A 160 -1.85 12.76 -15.27
C ALA A 160 -0.57 12.59 -16.12
N GLY A 161 -0.55 11.65 -17.07
CA GLY A 161 0.61 11.35 -17.91
C GLY A 161 1.53 10.28 -17.33
N VAL A 162 1.08 9.54 -16.32
CA VAL A 162 1.85 8.43 -15.72
C VAL A 162 1.60 7.15 -16.49
N THR A 163 2.67 6.47 -16.92
CA THR A 163 2.58 5.09 -17.43
C THR A 163 2.60 4.12 -16.24
N LEU A 164 1.45 3.52 -15.93
CA LEU A 164 1.32 2.61 -14.81
C LEU A 164 1.86 1.21 -15.16
N ARG A 165 2.77 0.67 -14.32
CA ARG A 165 3.26 -0.71 -14.37
C ARG A 165 2.36 -1.65 -13.58
N GLY A 166 1.84 -1.20 -12.44
CA GLY A 166 1.00 -1.98 -11.55
C GLY A 166 0.59 -1.21 -10.30
N LEU A 167 -0.40 -1.76 -9.59
CA LEU A 167 -0.84 -1.27 -8.28
C LEU A 167 -0.32 -2.20 -7.20
N VAL A 168 0.05 -1.64 -6.05
CA VAL A 168 0.51 -2.38 -4.88
C VAL A 168 -0.31 -1.95 -3.67
N PRO A 169 -0.89 -2.89 -2.91
CA PRO A 169 -1.57 -2.55 -1.67
C PRO A 169 -0.61 -1.89 -0.65
N GLU A 170 -0.98 -0.73 -0.12
CA GLU A 170 -0.07 0.12 0.66
C GLU A 170 0.44 -0.55 1.95
N HIS A 171 -0.37 -1.36 2.62
CA HIS A 171 0.06 -2.15 3.78
C HIS A 171 1.18 -3.13 3.46
N LEU A 172 1.20 -3.72 2.26
CA LEU A 172 2.30 -4.59 1.83
C LEU A 172 3.55 -3.77 1.52
N ALA A 173 3.39 -2.63 0.84
CA ALA A 173 4.49 -1.72 0.54
C ALA A 173 5.17 -1.23 1.84
N SER A 174 4.41 -0.71 2.79
CA SER A 174 4.96 -0.25 4.08
C SER A 174 5.67 -1.38 4.84
N GLY A 175 5.18 -2.62 4.73
CA GLY A 175 5.87 -3.79 5.28
C GLY A 175 7.26 -4.01 4.67
N GLU A 176 7.44 -3.71 3.39
CA GLU A 176 8.74 -3.81 2.71
C GLU A 176 9.78 -2.81 3.20
N ALA A 177 9.37 -1.62 3.60
CA ALA A 177 10.30 -0.60 4.11
C ALA A 177 10.64 -0.78 5.60
N VAL A 178 9.70 -1.30 6.39
CA VAL A 178 9.70 -1.15 7.85
C VAL A 178 9.97 -2.44 8.63
N LEU A 179 9.52 -3.59 8.11
CA LEU A 179 9.62 -4.85 8.82
C LEU A 179 10.94 -5.56 8.50
N ASN A 180 11.60 -6.06 9.55
CA ASN A 180 12.74 -6.95 9.35
C ASN A 180 12.26 -8.41 9.09
N PRO A 181 13.11 -9.28 8.52
CA PRO A 181 12.72 -10.66 8.23
C PRO A 181 12.30 -11.48 9.47
N GLU A 182 12.94 -11.25 10.61
CA GLU A 182 12.66 -11.98 11.85
C GLU A 182 11.25 -11.68 12.37
N GLU A 183 10.81 -10.43 12.33
CA GLU A 183 9.45 -10.01 12.69
C GLU A 183 8.40 -10.70 11.82
N ARG A 184 8.65 -10.82 10.51
CA ARG A 184 7.73 -11.51 9.58
C ARG A 184 7.61 -13.00 9.88
N VAL A 185 8.72 -13.63 10.25
CA VAL A 185 8.78 -15.07 10.59
C VAL A 185 8.11 -15.34 11.93
N LEU A 186 8.50 -14.62 12.99
CA LEU A 186 7.92 -14.73 14.34
C LEU A 186 6.44 -14.34 14.37
N GLY A 187 6.04 -13.53 13.41
CA GLY A 187 4.71 -12.98 13.22
C GLY A 187 4.58 -11.62 13.88
N VAL A 188 4.00 -10.68 13.12
CA VAL A 188 3.90 -9.26 13.49
C VAL A 188 2.63 -8.66 12.87
N VAL A 189 2.02 -7.69 13.56
CA VAL A 189 0.99 -6.83 12.96
C VAL A 189 1.64 -5.49 12.60
N LEU A 190 1.61 -5.11 11.33
CA LEU A 190 1.96 -3.75 10.92
C LEU A 190 0.67 -2.95 10.75
N ALA A 191 0.64 -1.75 11.31
CA ALA A 191 -0.42 -0.77 11.11
C ALA A 191 0.17 0.54 10.58
N ASP A 192 -0.12 0.86 9.33
CA ASP A 192 0.22 2.13 8.70
C ASP A 192 -0.90 3.15 8.94
N ILE A 193 -0.66 4.12 9.81
CA ILE A 193 -1.63 5.14 10.21
C ILE A 193 -1.34 6.41 9.38
N GLY A 194 -1.99 6.47 8.22
CA GLY A 194 -1.85 7.57 7.28
C GLY A 194 -2.71 8.80 7.61
N GLY A 195 -2.98 9.59 6.59
CA GLY A 195 -3.84 10.77 6.70
C GLY A 195 -5.34 10.42 6.70
N GLY A 196 -5.77 9.54 5.80
CA GLY A 196 -7.19 9.22 5.57
C GLY A 196 -7.61 7.81 6.00
N SER A 197 -6.68 6.86 5.99
CA SER A 197 -6.88 5.44 6.30
C SER A 197 -5.77 4.93 7.22
N THR A 198 -6.10 3.88 7.97
CA THR A 198 -5.14 3.05 8.67
C THR A 198 -5.15 1.67 8.03
N ASP A 199 -4.04 1.28 7.42
CA ASP A 199 -3.91 0.00 6.73
C ASP A 199 -3.17 -1.00 7.60
N VAL A 200 -3.72 -2.21 7.72
CA VAL A 200 -3.24 -3.24 8.63
C VAL A 200 -2.89 -4.48 7.84
N VAL A 201 -1.71 -5.03 8.10
CA VAL A 201 -1.29 -6.34 7.61
C VAL A 201 -0.74 -7.18 8.74
N VAL A 202 -1.00 -8.47 8.67
CA VAL A 202 -0.48 -9.48 9.59
C VAL A 202 0.44 -10.39 8.84
N TYR A 203 1.69 -10.45 9.29
CA TYR A 203 2.65 -11.44 8.81
C TYR A 203 2.75 -12.59 9.80
N ARG A 204 2.90 -13.81 9.29
CA ARG A 204 3.31 -15.02 10.03
C ARG A 204 4.05 -15.94 9.07
N GLU A 205 5.07 -16.64 9.58
CA GLU A 205 5.84 -17.59 8.77
C GLU A 205 6.44 -16.93 7.50
N GLY A 206 6.73 -15.62 7.57
CA GLY A 206 7.32 -14.86 6.47
C GLY A 206 6.32 -14.26 5.47
N SER A 207 5.06 -14.73 5.44
CA SER A 207 4.05 -14.29 4.46
C SER A 207 2.93 -13.45 5.09
N ALA A 208 2.18 -12.71 4.26
CA ALA A 208 1.00 -11.96 4.70
C ALA A 208 -0.22 -12.89 4.82
N TRP A 209 -0.91 -12.84 5.96
CA TRP A 209 -2.04 -13.72 6.31
C TRP A 209 -3.39 -13.01 6.34
N TYR A 210 -3.37 -11.72 6.66
CA TYR A 210 -4.57 -10.91 6.77
C TYR A 210 -4.24 -9.48 6.42
N THR A 211 -5.12 -8.84 5.66
CA THR A 211 -4.99 -7.43 5.29
C THR A 211 -6.34 -6.71 5.35
N THR A 212 -6.35 -5.48 5.84
CA THR A 212 -7.56 -4.66 5.92
C THR A 212 -7.24 -3.18 6.00
N SER A 213 -8.21 -2.34 5.64
CA SER A 213 -8.12 -0.89 5.74
C SER A 213 -9.24 -0.34 6.63
N ILE A 214 -8.88 0.55 7.53
CA ILE A 214 -9.80 1.25 8.43
C ILE A 214 -9.92 2.70 7.97
N PRO A 215 -11.13 3.22 7.69
CA PRO A 215 -11.33 4.57 7.17
C PRO A 215 -11.23 5.67 8.26
N VAL A 216 -10.31 5.49 9.22
CA VAL A 216 -10.01 6.37 10.35
C VAL A 216 -8.49 6.46 10.49
N ALA A 217 -7.97 7.69 10.59
CA ALA A 217 -6.54 7.99 10.61
C ALA A 217 -6.29 9.46 11.01
N GLY A 218 -5.11 10.01 10.70
CA GLY A 218 -4.64 11.33 11.15
C GLY A 218 -5.61 12.52 10.97
N GLN A 219 -6.38 12.59 9.88
CA GLN A 219 -7.35 13.67 9.66
C GLN A 219 -8.51 13.68 10.66
N HIS A 220 -8.85 12.54 11.25
CA HIS A 220 -9.93 12.45 12.23
C HIS A 220 -9.49 13.09 13.56
N PHE A 221 -8.22 12.90 13.95
CA PHE A 221 -7.62 13.61 15.09
C PHE A 221 -7.65 15.13 14.89
N THR A 222 -7.34 15.58 13.68
CA THR A 222 -7.39 17.00 13.30
C THR A 222 -8.80 17.55 13.37
N THR A 223 -9.78 16.78 12.89
CA THR A 223 -11.19 17.18 12.87
C THR A 223 -11.72 17.31 14.30
N ASP A 224 -11.42 16.35 15.16
CA ASP A 224 -11.83 16.38 16.57
C ASP A 224 -11.19 17.57 17.31
N ALA A 225 -9.90 17.82 17.07
CA ALA A 225 -9.20 18.99 17.61
C ALA A 225 -9.81 20.31 17.09
N ALA A 226 -10.10 20.41 15.79
CA ALA A 226 -10.69 21.61 15.19
C ALA A 226 -12.07 21.91 15.78
N THR A 227 -12.96 20.92 15.79
CA THR A 227 -14.31 21.08 16.34
C THR A 227 -14.29 21.30 17.85
N GLY A 228 -13.51 20.51 18.58
CA GLY A 228 -13.46 20.57 20.04
C GLY A 228 -12.83 21.86 20.57
N LEU A 229 -11.87 22.44 19.86
CA LEU A 229 -11.20 23.69 20.25
C LEU A 229 -11.76 24.94 19.55
N GLY A 230 -12.65 24.78 18.57
CA GLY A 230 -13.15 25.90 17.76
C GLY A 230 -12.08 26.50 16.86
N LEU A 231 -11.15 25.68 16.35
CA LEU A 231 -10.04 26.09 15.49
C LEU A 231 -10.34 25.83 14.02
N LEU A 232 -9.74 26.61 13.13
CA LEU A 232 -9.68 26.27 11.71
C LEU A 232 -8.88 24.96 11.52
N PRO A 233 -9.22 24.11 10.52
CA PRO A 233 -8.53 22.82 10.31
C PRO A 233 -7.01 22.95 10.19
N VAL A 234 -6.51 23.98 9.52
CA VAL A 234 -5.07 24.25 9.38
C VAL A 234 -4.41 24.55 10.74
N ALA A 235 -5.09 25.30 11.60
CA ALA A 235 -4.59 25.61 12.94
C ALA A 235 -4.65 24.38 13.87
N ALA A 236 -5.71 23.58 13.76
CA ALA A 236 -5.84 22.33 14.50
C ALA A 236 -4.77 21.30 14.10
N GLU A 237 -4.48 21.17 12.80
CA GLU A 237 -3.43 20.28 12.30
C GLU A 237 -2.07 20.70 12.86
N TYR A 238 -1.78 22.00 12.77
CA TYR A 238 -0.53 22.54 13.27
C TYR A 238 -0.40 22.37 14.80
N ALA A 239 -1.49 22.58 15.55
CA ALA A 239 -1.52 22.33 16.99
C ALA A 239 -1.30 20.85 17.33
N LYS A 240 -1.96 19.94 16.61
CA LYS A 240 -1.78 18.48 16.77
C LYS A 240 -0.31 18.08 16.55
N ILE A 241 0.31 18.54 15.45
CA ILE A 241 1.69 18.18 15.12
C ILE A 241 2.68 18.78 16.13
N THR A 242 2.51 20.04 16.53
CA THR A 242 3.54 20.76 17.32
C THR A 242 3.35 20.69 18.83
N LYS A 243 2.14 20.42 19.31
CA LYS A 243 1.79 20.44 20.74
C LYS A 243 0.98 19.22 21.20
N GLY A 244 0.51 18.39 20.27
CA GLY A 244 -0.36 17.26 20.58
C GLY A 244 0.38 16.12 21.27
N SER A 245 -0.32 15.48 22.20
CA SER A 245 0.05 14.21 22.83
C SER A 245 -1.24 13.52 23.30
N VAL A 246 -1.20 12.21 23.55
CA VAL A 246 -2.33 11.51 24.20
C VAL A 246 -2.33 11.64 25.73
N TRP A 247 -1.26 12.15 26.33
CA TRP A 247 -1.19 12.33 27.79
C TRP A 247 -1.74 13.69 28.20
N PHE A 248 -2.68 13.72 29.14
CA PHE A 248 -3.34 14.95 29.56
C PHE A 248 -3.60 15.02 31.07
N GLU A 249 -3.37 13.94 31.81
CA GLU A 249 -3.67 13.80 33.23
C GLU A 249 -2.82 14.75 34.08
N HIS A 250 -1.58 15.00 33.67
CA HIS A 250 -0.67 15.93 34.32
C HIS A 250 -0.97 17.41 34.01
N LEU A 251 -1.85 17.69 33.05
CA LEU A 251 -2.21 19.04 32.63
C LEU A 251 -3.42 19.58 33.40
N THR A 252 -3.49 20.89 33.49
CA THR A 252 -4.56 21.70 34.07
C THR A 252 -5.23 22.55 32.99
N GLU A 253 -6.40 23.14 33.30
CA GLU A 253 -7.10 24.04 32.36
C GLU A 253 -6.31 25.33 32.04
N ARG A 254 -5.30 25.65 32.86
CA ARG A 254 -4.44 26.83 32.69
C ARG A 254 -3.28 26.58 31.74
N ASP A 255 -2.97 25.32 31.44
CA ASP A 255 -1.86 24.98 30.56
C ASP A 255 -2.25 25.27 29.11
N THR A 256 -1.68 26.36 28.58
CA THR A 256 -1.90 26.82 27.21
C THR A 256 -0.58 26.90 26.45
N ALA A 257 -0.67 26.79 25.13
CA ALA A 257 0.44 27.06 24.23
C ALA A 257 -0.05 27.93 23.07
N GLU A 258 0.83 28.81 22.60
CA GLU A 258 0.59 29.54 21.38
C GLU A 258 1.01 28.71 20.16
N VAL A 259 0.11 28.64 19.17
CA VAL A 259 0.38 28.00 17.89
C VAL A 259 0.25 29.02 16.77
N LYS A 260 1.21 29.05 15.85
CA LYS A 260 1.23 29.98 14.71
C LYS A 260 1.41 29.20 13.41
N PRO A 261 0.32 28.84 12.72
CA PRO A 261 0.40 28.22 11.39
C PRO A 261 1.15 29.12 10.41
N ALA A 262 1.86 28.54 9.44
CA ALA A 262 2.79 29.27 8.55
C ALA A 262 2.18 30.47 7.81
N LEU A 263 0.89 30.40 7.46
CA LEU A 263 0.16 31.47 6.76
C LEU A 263 -0.62 32.40 7.71
N SER A 264 -0.50 32.19 9.02
CA SER A 264 -1.15 33.02 10.04
C SER A 264 -0.21 34.11 10.53
N SER A 265 -0.66 35.36 10.50
CA SER A 265 0.07 36.48 11.11
C SER A 265 -0.02 36.47 12.64
N THR A 266 -1.09 35.88 13.19
CA THR A 266 -1.39 35.85 14.63
C THR A 266 -1.13 34.47 15.24
N ALA A 267 -0.59 34.48 16.45
CA ALA A 267 -0.55 33.31 17.31
C ALA A 267 -1.94 33.04 17.89
N ILE A 268 -2.32 31.78 17.95
CA ILE A 268 -3.60 31.32 18.46
C ILE A 268 -3.35 30.56 19.77
N PRO A 269 -3.96 30.96 20.89
CA PRO A 269 -3.82 30.22 22.15
C PRO A 269 -4.59 28.90 22.07
N VAL A 270 -3.97 27.82 22.53
CA VAL A 270 -4.55 26.47 22.56
C VAL A 270 -4.44 25.91 23.97
N HIS A 271 -5.57 25.46 24.54
CA HIS A 271 -5.59 24.74 25.82
C HIS A 271 -5.07 23.31 25.64
N LEU A 272 -3.91 23.01 26.20
CA LEU A 272 -3.18 21.77 25.98
C LEU A 272 -3.94 20.56 26.54
N LYS A 273 -4.52 20.69 27.74
CA LYS A 273 -5.31 19.61 28.35
C LYS A 273 -6.47 19.18 27.46
N LYS A 274 -7.17 20.16 26.88
CA LYS A 274 -8.31 19.91 25.99
C LYS A 274 -7.87 19.31 24.66
N LEU A 275 -6.80 19.83 24.05
CA LEU A 275 -6.20 19.25 22.85
C LEU A 275 -5.84 17.78 23.08
N ASN A 276 -5.05 17.49 24.10
CA ASN A 276 -4.52 16.15 24.34
C ASN A 276 -5.62 15.15 24.71
N ARG A 277 -6.66 15.57 25.43
CA ARG A 277 -7.83 14.73 25.68
C ARG A 277 -8.57 14.34 24.39
N LEU A 278 -8.77 15.27 23.46
CA LEU A 278 -9.41 14.96 22.17
C LEU A 278 -8.56 13.98 21.34
N LEU A 279 -7.24 14.17 21.34
CA LEU A 279 -6.30 13.28 20.66
C LEU A 279 -6.27 11.88 21.30
N HIS A 280 -6.30 11.81 22.62
CA HIS A 280 -6.40 10.57 23.38
C HIS A 280 -7.69 9.81 23.04
N ASP A 281 -8.85 10.47 23.08
CA ASP A 281 -10.14 9.83 22.83
C ASP A 281 -10.20 9.24 21.40
N ARG A 282 -9.68 9.98 20.40
CA ARG A 282 -9.55 9.48 19.03
C ARG A 282 -8.53 8.34 18.90
N ALA A 283 -7.40 8.41 19.60
CA ALA A 283 -6.42 7.32 19.62
C ALA A 283 -7.07 6.04 20.14
N VAL A 284 -7.76 6.11 21.29
CA VAL A 284 -8.49 4.97 21.87
C VAL A 284 -9.52 4.40 20.90
N GLU A 285 -10.28 5.24 20.21
CA GLU A 285 -11.26 4.79 19.22
C GLU A 285 -10.58 4.03 18.06
N LEU A 286 -9.53 4.60 17.47
CA LEU A 286 -8.78 3.95 16.39
C LEU A 286 -8.22 2.59 16.83
N VAL A 287 -7.59 2.53 17.99
CA VAL A 287 -6.99 1.29 18.51
C VAL A 287 -8.06 0.24 18.76
N ARG A 288 -9.22 0.60 19.31
CA ARG A 288 -10.35 -0.32 19.47
C ARG A 288 -10.85 -0.86 18.13
N MET A 289 -10.94 0.00 17.11
CA MET A 289 -11.32 -0.44 15.75
C MET A 289 -10.30 -1.42 15.17
N MET A 290 -8.99 -1.15 15.36
CA MET A 290 -7.92 -2.07 14.94
C MET A 290 -8.05 -3.42 15.64
N MET A 291 -8.14 -3.44 16.97
CA MET A 291 -8.29 -4.67 17.75
C MET A 291 -9.54 -5.45 17.36
N TYR A 292 -10.66 -4.76 17.13
CA TYR A 292 -11.89 -5.39 16.67
C TYR A 292 -11.75 -6.04 15.29
N ARG A 293 -11.10 -5.38 14.33
CA ARG A 293 -10.84 -5.94 12.99
C ARG A 293 -9.97 -7.19 13.06
N LEU A 294 -8.92 -7.16 13.89
CA LEU A 294 -8.04 -8.30 14.10
C LEU A 294 -8.81 -9.48 14.73
N ALA A 295 -9.53 -9.23 15.83
CA ALA A 295 -10.30 -10.25 16.54
C ALA A 295 -11.41 -10.87 15.68
N SER A 296 -12.09 -10.05 14.87
CA SER A 296 -13.15 -10.52 13.95
C SER A 296 -12.64 -11.46 12.85
N ASN A 297 -11.32 -11.48 12.60
CA ASN A 297 -10.66 -12.39 11.66
C ASN A 297 -9.93 -13.54 12.39
N GLY A 298 -10.37 -13.88 13.60
CA GLY A 298 -9.86 -15.02 14.37
C GLY A 298 -8.56 -14.76 15.10
N MET A 299 -8.01 -13.53 15.06
CA MET A 299 -6.83 -13.20 15.86
C MET A 299 -7.22 -12.76 17.26
N VAL A 300 -7.32 -13.75 18.15
CA VAL A 300 -7.59 -13.54 19.58
C VAL A 300 -6.36 -12.96 20.29
N HIS A 301 -5.15 -13.25 19.79
CA HIS A 301 -3.89 -12.77 20.35
C HIS A 301 -3.00 -12.16 19.26
N ILE A 302 -2.30 -11.09 19.62
CA ILE A 302 -1.27 -10.49 18.78
C ILE A 302 -0.07 -11.47 18.70
N PRO A 303 0.54 -11.67 17.52
CA PRO A 303 1.75 -12.48 17.36
C PRO A 303 2.93 -12.06 18.26
N SER A 304 3.91 -12.96 18.42
CA SER A 304 5.01 -12.81 19.36
C SER A 304 5.91 -11.60 19.11
N ALA A 305 6.11 -11.18 17.85
CA ALA A 305 6.89 -9.97 17.56
C ALA A 305 6.10 -8.67 17.83
N GLY A 306 4.82 -8.77 18.21
CA GLY A 306 3.99 -7.65 18.62
C GLY A 306 3.43 -6.85 17.45
N MET A 307 3.37 -5.54 17.62
CA MET A 307 2.88 -4.60 16.62
C MET A 307 3.91 -3.55 16.23
N VAL A 308 3.91 -3.19 14.95
CA VAL A 308 4.70 -2.09 14.41
C VAL A 308 3.73 -1.02 13.89
N LEU A 309 3.86 0.20 14.36
CA LEU A 309 3.09 1.34 13.86
C LEU A 309 3.96 2.16 12.90
N THR A 310 3.41 2.56 11.76
CA THR A 310 4.09 3.42 10.78
C THR A 310 3.12 4.47 10.24
N GLY A 311 3.54 5.31 9.31
CA GLY A 311 2.74 6.37 8.74
C GLY A 311 2.80 7.64 9.58
N GLY A 312 2.47 8.78 8.99
CA GLY A 312 2.69 10.08 9.63
C GLY A 312 1.94 10.27 10.96
N ALA A 313 0.77 9.65 11.14
CA ALA A 313 0.03 9.77 12.39
C ALA A 313 0.54 8.85 13.50
N SER A 314 1.41 7.87 13.19
CA SER A 314 2.09 7.06 14.21
C SER A 314 3.05 7.88 15.09
N ALA A 315 3.47 9.06 14.62
CA ALA A 315 4.34 9.97 15.36
C ALA A 315 3.65 10.70 16.53
N LEU A 316 2.33 10.55 16.71
CA LEU A 316 1.61 11.17 17.83
C LEU A 316 2.15 10.65 19.18
N PRO A 317 2.70 11.52 20.05
CA PRO A 317 3.28 11.08 21.32
C PRO A 317 2.29 10.33 22.21
N GLY A 318 2.68 9.10 22.57
CA GLY A 318 1.94 8.17 23.43
C GLY A 318 0.94 7.27 22.71
N LEU A 319 0.78 7.38 21.39
CA LEU A 319 -0.09 6.47 20.63
C LEU A 319 0.37 5.01 20.73
N ALA A 320 1.69 4.77 20.67
CA ALA A 320 2.25 3.43 20.84
C ALA A 320 1.91 2.82 22.21
N ASP A 321 1.87 3.63 23.26
CA ASP A 321 1.53 3.16 24.62
C ASP A 321 0.06 2.75 24.72
N ILE A 322 -0.85 3.49 24.07
CA ILE A 322 -2.26 3.09 23.98
C ILE A 322 -2.40 1.78 23.20
N VAL A 323 -1.68 1.62 22.09
CA VAL A 323 -1.68 0.35 21.33
C VAL A 323 -1.14 -0.80 22.18
N ALA A 324 -0.04 -0.58 22.92
CA ALA A 324 0.55 -1.59 23.79
C ALA A 324 -0.42 -2.00 24.91
N ASP A 325 -1.12 -1.05 25.52
CA ASP A 325 -2.10 -1.33 26.57
C ASP A 325 -3.31 -2.12 26.05
N TYR A 326 -3.89 -1.75 24.90
CA TYR A 326 -5.03 -2.50 24.36
C TYR A 326 -4.62 -3.83 23.73
N GLY A 327 -3.50 -3.87 23.01
CA GLY A 327 -3.00 -5.05 22.31
C GLY A 327 -2.26 -6.05 23.21
N LYS A 328 -1.91 -5.65 24.45
CA LYS A 328 -1.16 -6.47 25.43
C LYS A 328 0.08 -7.13 24.81
N CYS A 329 0.83 -6.36 24.03
CA CYS A 329 1.99 -6.82 23.28
C CYS A 329 3.06 -5.71 23.15
N PRO A 330 4.30 -6.05 22.78
CA PRO A 330 5.30 -5.07 22.41
C PRO A 330 4.84 -4.22 21.22
N VAL A 331 5.08 -2.91 21.28
CA VAL A 331 4.79 -1.98 20.20
C VAL A 331 6.01 -1.12 19.92
N ARG A 332 6.35 -0.94 18.65
CA ARG A 332 7.35 0.04 18.22
C ARG A 332 6.82 0.91 17.09
N ILE A 333 7.37 2.12 16.99
CA ILE A 333 7.23 2.94 15.77
C ILE A 333 8.25 2.46 14.75
N GLY A 334 7.82 2.26 13.52
CA GLY A 334 8.63 1.81 12.41
C GLY A 334 8.79 2.90 11.36
N ALA A 335 10.01 3.02 10.85
CA ALA A 335 10.39 3.89 9.74
C ALA A 335 11.20 3.08 8.72
N PRO A 336 11.41 3.57 7.50
CA PRO A 336 12.28 2.92 6.52
C PRO A 336 13.65 2.58 7.10
N SER A 337 14.15 1.36 6.83
CA SER A 337 15.42 0.91 7.37
C SER A 337 16.59 1.79 6.93
N SER A 338 17.41 2.22 7.89
CA SER A 338 18.64 2.98 7.62
C SER A 338 19.69 2.20 6.84
N THR A 339 19.59 0.87 6.82
CA THR A 339 20.49 -0.01 6.06
C THR A 339 20.26 0.05 4.55
N LEU A 340 19.19 0.70 4.09
CA LEU A 340 18.84 0.79 2.67
C LEU A 340 19.66 1.83 1.89
N GLY A 341 20.46 2.67 2.58
CA GLY A 341 21.22 3.75 1.92
C GLY A 341 20.37 4.96 1.52
N LEU A 342 19.21 5.13 2.16
CA LEU A 342 18.28 6.22 1.86
C LEU A 342 18.80 7.57 2.42
N PRO A 343 18.43 8.70 1.78
CA PRO A 343 18.59 10.02 2.37
C PRO A 343 17.90 10.12 3.76
N ASP A 344 18.50 10.86 4.69
CA ASP A 344 18.01 11.00 6.08
C ASP A 344 16.54 11.43 6.18
N GLU A 345 16.09 12.29 5.25
CA GLU A 345 14.71 12.77 5.20
C GLU A 345 13.67 11.67 4.95
N LEU A 346 14.08 10.55 4.35
CA LEU A 346 13.22 9.39 4.09
C LEU A 346 13.21 8.39 5.25
N LEU A 347 14.04 8.57 6.29
CA LEU A 347 14.07 7.74 7.49
C LEU A 347 12.98 8.15 8.50
N ASP A 348 11.80 8.51 7.99
CA ASP A 348 10.64 8.95 8.75
C ASP A 348 9.43 8.06 8.42
N PRO A 349 8.59 7.67 9.40
CA PRO A 349 7.41 6.82 9.18
C PRO A 349 6.44 7.35 8.11
N THR A 350 6.43 8.65 7.85
CA THR A 350 5.61 9.30 6.82
C THR A 350 6.03 8.92 5.39
N TYR A 351 7.18 8.28 5.19
CA TYR A 351 7.67 7.84 3.88
C TYR A 351 7.69 6.31 3.71
N SER A 352 7.25 5.54 4.71
CA SER A 352 7.25 4.08 4.68
C SER A 352 6.57 3.48 3.46
N THR A 353 5.39 3.98 3.09
CA THR A 353 4.65 3.51 1.91
C THR A 353 5.42 3.82 0.63
N ALA A 354 5.85 5.07 0.44
CA ALA A 354 6.56 5.50 -0.77
C ALA A 354 7.87 4.73 -0.98
N VAL A 355 8.68 4.58 0.08
CA VAL A 355 9.92 3.79 0.05
C VAL A 355 9.59 2.32 -0.24
N GLY A 356 8.57 1.78 0.43
CA GLY A 356 8.08 0.42 0.24
C GLY A 356 7.69 0.11 -1.20
N LEU A 357 7.00 1.03 -1.87
CA LEU A 357 6.61 0.89 -3.28
C LEU A 357 7.83 0.86 -4.22
N VAL A 358 8.87 1.64 -3.93
CA VAL A 358 10.12 1.60 -4.71
C VAL A 358 10.85 0.28 -4.50
N LEU A 359 10.96 -0.20 -3.25
CA LEU A 359 11.53 -1.51 -2.94
C LEU A 359 10.78 -2.64 -3.64
N TRP A 360 9.45 -2.53 -3.68
CA TRP A 360 8.60 -3.45 -4.42
C TRP A 360 8.91 -3.44 -5.92
N ALA A 361 9.04 -2.25 -6.51
CA ALA A 361 9.37 -2.09 -7.93
C ALA A 361 10.74 -2.68 -8.29
N ILE A 362 11.71 -2.58 -7.38
CA ILE A 362 13.05 -3.19 -7.49
C ILE A 362 12.95 -4.70 -7.42
N ARG A 363 12.30 -5.28 -6.39
CA ARG A 363 12.20 -6.74 -6.22
C ARG A 363 11.48 -7.42 -7.39
N GLN A 364 10.39 -6.83 -7.89
CA GLN A 364 9.66 -7.38 -9.03
C GLN A 364 10.44 -7.38 -10.35
N ARG A 365 11.62 -6.74 -10.43
CA ARG A 365 12.53 -6.97 -11.56
C ARG A 365 13.10 -8.37 -11.55
N HIS A 366 13.52 -8.88 -10.38
CA HIS A 366 14.18 -10.17 -10.29
C HIS A 366 13.26 -11.30 -10.77
N ILE A 367 11.96 -11.17 -10.48
CA ILE A 367 10.90 -12.10 -10.93
C ILE A 367 10.66 -12.00 -12.45
N ASN A 368 10.78 -10.81 -13.06
CA ASN A 368 10.55 -10.61 -14.50
C ASN A 368 11.75 -10.96 -15.40
N THR A 369 12.89 -11.39 -14.84
CA THR A 369 14.06 -11.79 -15.65
C THR A 369 13.95 -13.17 -16.31
N LEU A 370 12.81 -13.86 -16.18
CA LEU A 370 12.57 -15.19 -16.78
C LEU A 370 11.55 -15.23 -17.92
N THR A 371 11.10 -14.09 -18.47
CA THR A 371 10.20 -14.09 -19.64
C THR A 371 10.53 -13.02 -20.68
N GLU A 372 11.72 -13.12 -21.27
CA GLU A 372 11.92 -12.74 -22.68
C GLU A 372 12.31 -13.99 -23.48
N SER A 373 11.31 -14.81 -23.85
CA SER A 373 11.40 -15.61 -25.08
C SER A 373 10.02 -16.03 -25.57
N ARG A 374 9.67 -15.48 -26.73
CA ARG A 374 8.71 -15.98 -27.75
C ARG A 374 7.21 -15.81 -27.50
N TYR A 375 6.75 -14.57 -27.70
CA TYR A 375 5.61 -14.34 -28.60
C TYR A 375 6.15 -13.85 -29.95
N VAL A 376 6.52 -14.81 -30.80
CA VAL A 376 6.59 -14.59 -32.26
C VAL A 376 5.53 -15.51 -32.86
N GLY A 377 4.71 -14.91 -33.73
CA GLY A 377 3.38 -15.36 -34.08
C GLY A 377 3.25 -16.79 -34.63
N ALA A 378 2.11 -17.38 -34.33
CA ALA A 378 1.50 -18.43 -35.13
C ALA A 378 0.07 -17.98 -35.52
N SER A 379 0.00 -16.93 -36.33
CA SER A 379 -1.12 -16.73 -37.25
C SER A 379 -0.55 -16.92 -38.64
N GLN A 380 -0.62 -18.15 -39.15
CA GLN A 380 -0.59 -18.44 -40.58
C GLN A 380 -1.49 -19.65 -40.88
N SER A 381 -2.63 -19.31 -41.48
CA SER A 381 -3.32 -19.99 -42.57
C SER A 381 -3.31 -21.53 -42.61
N ARG A 382 -4.48 -22.13 -42.40
CA ARG A 382 -4.88 -23.34 -43.15
C ARG A 382 -6.31 -23.20 -43.67
N SER A 383 -6.42 -22.66 -44.88
CA SER A 383 -7.60 -22.76 -45.73
C SER A 383 -7.17 -23.28 -47.11
N GLY A 384 -7.66 -24.49 -47.46
CA GLY A 384 -7.67 -25.10 -48.81
C GLY A 384 -6.31 -25.54 -49.36
N GLY A 385 -6.07 -26.76 -49.83
CA GLY A 385 -6.91 -27.92 -50.16
C GLY A 385 -6.25 -28.62 -51.36
N TRP A 386 -6.21 -29.96 -51.39
CA TRP A 386 -6.36 -30.81 -52.60
C TRP A 386 -6.00 -32.29 -52.37
N PHE A 387 -6.97 -33.15 -52.72
CA PHE A 387 -6.92 -34.54 -53.26
C PHE A 387 -6.07 -35.61 -52.53
N SER A 388 -6.43 -36.89 -52.39
CA SER A 388 -7.56 -37.75 -52.79
C SER A 388 -7.29 -39.16 -52.20
N ARG A 389 -8.27 -40.08 -52.31
CA ARG A 389 -8.29 -41.54 -52.01
C ARG A 389 -8.92 -41.86 -50.64
N PHE A 390 -10.00 -42.64 -50.48
CA PHE A 390 -10.54 -43.74 -51.27
C PHE A 390 -12.09 -43.76 -51.31
N LYS A 391 -12.60 -44.42 -52.35
CA LYS A 391 -14.00 -44.61 -52.77
C LYS A 391 -14.80 -45.59 -51.88
N SER A 392 -16.10 -45.29 -51.79
CA SER A 392 -17.27 -46.19 -51.95
C SER A 392 -17.49 -47.37 -51.00
N LYS A 393 -18.65 -47.40 -50.34
CA LYS A 393 -19.78 -48.31 -50.64
C LYS A 393 -20.89 -48.17 -49.57
N GLN A 394 -22.05 -47.66 -49.97
CA GLN A 394 -23.37 -48.21 -49.61
C GLN A 394 -23.74 -49.22 -50.73
N PRO A 395 -24.55 -50.27 -50.50
CA PRO A 395 -25.95 -50.23 -50.02
C PRO A 395 -26.20 -51.31 -48.92
N ALA A 396 -27.37 -51.60 -48.36
CA ALA A 396 -28.75 -51.51 -48.83
C ALA A 396 -29.74 -51.55 -47.64
N GLU A 397 -30.94 -51.10 -47.92
CA GLU A 397 -32.19 -51.34 -47.19
C GLU A 397 -32.43 -52.85 -46.90
N VAL A 398 -33.21 -53.16 -45.86
CA VAL A 398 -34.58 -53.73 -45.97
C VAL A 398 -35.18 -53.93 -44.55
N SER A 399 -36.40 -53.40 -44.43
CA SER A 399 -37.49 -53.50 -43.45
C SER A 399 -37.56 -54.68 -42.46
N VAL A 400 -38.04 -54.40 -41.24
CA VAL A 400 -39.45 -54.63 -40.81
C VAL A 400 -39.92 -53.43 -40.01
#